data_AF-A0A2E6W5C9-F1
#
_entry.id   AF-A0A2E6W5C9-F1
#
_cell.length_a   1.000
_cell.length_b   1.000
_cell.length_c   1.000
_cell.angle_alpha   90.00
_cell.angle_beta   90.00
_cell.angle_gamma   90.00
#
_symmetry.space_group_name_H-M   'P 1'
#
loop_
_entity.id
_entity.type
_entity.pdbx_description
1 polymer ?
#
loop_
_entity_poly.entity_id
_entity_poly.type
_entity_poly.pdbx_seq_one_letter_code
_entity_poly.pdbx_strand_id
1 'polypeptide(L)'
;MNERVLVIGNNTLDTDSRTENLARKNSSKNLGLITEDSNVDQSGYYHSSIADASSGYLINVAKQFDKVILLDQPLEEWTSKKLFLSSLKICQEVERNSNYWGTNVQYKDNKNIQIYTEWMNFFKTNKSFCIYPWINYNDDGGNNILCARTKTKIADVGTIENWRTHPEYVDIRQRMLRGERMPENCSTCYEYEDYGMDSYRVHDSLDFIAQLGIRNVKDLEQIDNPYYYEIRSSNKCNLMCRMCTPLYSHLLKKEFEENPDLVTDQQYWRDNYEYSNKLNTIDVKTLTHKHLVYLNGGEPTVMKETYQFMRKCIDTGHTDFGLTIGTNANFFSEQFWDLAKHFTQLHFSVSCDGYGIVNNYIRWRSNWDSIVENCHRIKQEGHQFTWNHVPTIWGIHRTHEFFEFASREFPQESLYLQYNFVDLHSAFISPMIEEVKESLRLTQETKLYYSDGKDCKSGIDGLLEHYKHYKTEPDKVEKFFKWNDIMDSARNIMMVDYIPDLDAYRPY
;
A
#
# COMPACT_ATOMS: atom_id res chain seq x y z
N MET A 1 -1.42 -11.34 41.08
CA MET A 1 -2.55 -10.92 40.21
C MET A 1 -2.68 -11.95 39.11
N ASN A 2 -3.90 -12.36 38.76
CA ASN A 2 -4.14 -13.38 37.73
C ASN A 2 -4.40 -12.73 36.36
N GLU A 3 -3.58 -11.72 36.01
CA GLU A 3 -3.75 -10.89 34.81
C GLU A 3 -2.87 -11.43 33.68
N ARG A 4 -3.38 -11.38 32.45
CA ARG A 4 -2.63 -11.60 31.21
C ARG A 4 -2.26 -10.25 30.61
N VAL A 5 -0.97 -10.02 30.45
CA VAL A 5 -0.43 -8.78 29.90
C VAL A 5 0.36 -9.04 28.63
N LEU A 6 0.01 -8.39 27.53
CA LEU A 6 0.78 -8.39 26.29
C LEU A 6 1.63 -7.13 26.22
N VAL A 7 2.93 -7.30 26.09
CA VAL A 7 3.90 -6.21 25.96
C VAL A 7 4.40 -6.15 24.51
N ILE A 8 4.10 -5.05 23.83
CA ILE A 8 4.55 -4.76 22.47
C ILE A 8 5.78 -3.86 22.54
N GLY A 9 6.83 -4.22 21.80
CA GLY A 9 8.05 -3.43 21.72
C GLY A 9 8.75 -3.56 20.38
N ASN A 10 10.02 -3.16 20.33
CA ASN A 10 10.89 -3.38 19.18
C ASN A 10 11.25 -4.87 19.04
N ASN A 11 11.93 -5.19 17.93
CA ASN A 11 12.37 -6.55 17.57
C ASN A 11 13.75 -6.91 18.17
N THR A 12 14.07 -6.41 19.37
CA THR A 12 15.34 -6.69 20.06
C THR A 12 15.12 -7.37 21.40
N LEU A 13 16.17 -7.94 22.00
CA LEU A 13 16.14 -8.53 23.35
C LEU A 13 15.79 -7.54 24.47
N ASP A 14 15.81 -6.23 24.19
CA ASP A 14 15.38 -5.21 25.13
C ASP A 14 13.89 -5.37 25.47
N THR A 15 13.05 -5.77 24.51
CA THR A 15 11.62 -6.00 24.73
C THR A 15 11.36 -7.12 25.74
N ASP A 16 12.05 -8.25 25.60
CA ASP A 16 11.98 -9.35 26.58
C ASP A 16 12.50 -8.91 27.96
N SER A 17 13.66 -8.25 27.98
CA SER A 17 14.28 -7.78 29.23
C SER A 17 13.40 -6.79 30.00
N ARG A 18 12.71 -5.88 29.30
CA ARG A 18 11.75 -4.94 29.91
C ARG A 18 10.48 -5.63 30.37
N THR A 19 10.01 -6.63 29.62
CA THR A 19 8.86 -7.46 30.00
C THR A 19 9.15 -8.24 31.28
N GLU A 20 10.32 -8.86 31.41
CA GLU A 20 10.77 -9.53 32.63
C GLU A 20 10.80 -8.58 33.83
N ASN A 21 11.32 -7.36 33.63
CA ASN A 21 11.33 -6.35 34.68
C ASN A 21 9.92 -5.90 35.09
N LEU A 22 9.00 -5.74 34.14
CA LEU A 22 7.59 -5.43 34.41
C LEU A 22 6.90 -6.57 35.17
N ALA A 23 7.13 -7.82 34.76
CA ALA A 23 6.58 -9.00 35.41
C ALA A 23 7.05 -9.10 36.87
N ARG A 24 8.36 -8.95 37.12
CA ARG A 24 8.94 -8.96 38.48
C ARG A 24 8.36 -7.86 39.36
N LYS A 25 8.25 -6.63 38.85
CA LYS A 25 7.67 -5.49 39.59
C LYS A 25 6.23 -5.75 40.03
N ASN A 26 5.48 -6.54 39.26
CA ASN A 26 4.09 -6.89 39.54
C ASN A 26 3.92 -8.27 40.19
N SER A 27 5.01 -8.87 40.72
CA SER A 27 5.00 -10.21 41.34
C SER A 27 4.38 -11.28 40.42
N SER A 28 4.71 -11.21 39.13
CA SER A 28 4.26 -12.11 38.08
C SER A 28 5.47 -12.71 37.34
N LYS A 29 5.21 -13.49 36.28
CA LYS A 29 6.24 -14.14 35.46
C LYS A 29 6.19 -13.63 34.02
N ASN A 30 7.35 -13.51 33.39
CA ASN A 30 7.44 -13.45 31.93
C ASN A 30 7.26 -14.87 31.40
N LEU A 31 6.26 -15.04 30.54
CA LEU A 31 5.87 -16.28 29.89
C LEU A 31 6.42 -16.36 28.46
N GLY A 32 7.16 -15.33 28.02
CA GLY A 32 7.98 -15.33 26.83
C GLY A 32 7.32 -14.71 25.59
N LEU A 33 7.94 -15.00 24.45
CA LEU A 33 7.57 -14.47 23.14
C LEU A 33 6.25 -15.07 22.64
N ILE A 34 5.40 -14.20 22.10
CA ILE A 34 4.25 -14.57 21.30
C ILE A 34 4.58 -14.44 19.82
N THR A 35 4.19 -15.46 19.06
CA THR A 35 4.29 -15.57 17.61
C THR A 35 2.96 -16.08 17.06
N GLU A 36 2.80 -16.16 15.74
CA GLU A 36 1.56 -16.59 15.07
C GLU A 36 0.94 -17.89 15.60
N ASP A 37 1.74 -18.81 16.14
CA ASP A 37 1.31 -20.13 16.62
C ASP A 37 1.23 -20.23 18.16
N SER A 38 1.45 -19.12 18.87
CA SER A 38 1.49 -19.12 20.33
C SER A 38 0.09 -19.26 20.94
N ASN A 39 0.01 -20.06 22.00
CA ASN A 39 -1.19 -20.21 22.84
C ASN A 39 -1.08 -19.35 24.10
N VAL A 40 -2.18 -18.67 24.47
CA VAL A 40 -2.25 -17.81 25.67
C VAL A 40 -3.15 -18.47 26.71
N ASP A 41 -2.57 -19.35 27.52
CA ASP A 41 -3.29 -20.18 28.49
C ASP A 41 -3.07 -19.75 29.96
N GLN A 42 -1.96 -19.09 30.24
CA GLN A 42 -1.50 -18.76 31.59
C GLN A 42 -1.61 -17.25 31.88
N SER A 43 -1.91 -16.91 33.13
CA SER A 43 -1.80 -15.52 33.60
C SER A 43 -0.33 -15.17 33.81
N GLY A 44 0.09 -14.05 33.24
CA GLY A 44 1.47 -13.58 33.24
C GLY A 44 1.71 -12.54 32.15
N TYR A 45 2.98 -12.22 31.94
CA TYR A 45 3.41 -11.24 30.95
C TYR A 45 3.95 -11.97 29.73
N TYR A 46 3.47 -11.61 28.56
CA TYR A 46 3.98 -12.07 27.28
C TYR A 46 4.52 -10.87 26.51
N HIS A 47 5.41 -11.10 25.56
CA HIS A 47 5.91 -10.02 24.72
C HIS A 47 5.88 -10.37 23.23
N SER A 48 5.86 -9.37 22.36
CA SER A 48 5.96 -9.53 20.91
C SER A 48 6.37 -8.22 20.23
N SER A 49 6.75 -8.30 18.96
CA SER A 49 6.87 -7.17 18.04
C SER A 49 6.18 -7.47 16.71
N ILE A 50 6.06 -6.45 15.85
CA ILE A 50 5.60 -6.61 14.45
C ILE A 50 6.52 -7.53 13.63
N ALA A 51 7.78 -7.70 14.05
CA ALA A 51 8.69 -8.63 13.38
C ALA A 51 8.40 -10.10 13.76
N ASP A 52 7.76 -10.34 14.91
CA ASP A 52 7.48 -11.69 15.43
C ASP A 52 6.10 -12.20 15.00
N ALA A 53 5.13 -11.28 14.85
CA ALA A 53 3.77 -11.59 14.42
C ALA A 53 3.13 -10.43 13.65
N SER A 54 2.19 -10.77 12.77
CA SER A 54 1.44 -9.81 11.96
C SER A 54 0.55 -8.89 12.80
N SER A 55 0.24 -7.71 12.27
CA SER A 55 -0.69 -6.77 12.92
C SER A 55 -2.05 -7.40 13.21
N GLY A 56 -2.60 -8.15 12.25
CA GLY A 56 -3.87 -8.84 12.42
C GLY A 56 -3.83 -9.91 13.50
N TYR A 57 -2.75 -10.69 13.59
CA TYR A 57 -2.58 -11.62 14.69
C TYR A 57 -2.51 -10.89 16.04
N LEU A 58 -1.67 -9.86 16.16
CA LEU A 58 -1.49 -9.13 17.41
C LEU A 58 -2.78 -8.46 17.90
N ILE A 59 -3.57 -7.89 17.00
CA ILE A 59 -4.88 -7.30 17.33
C ILE A 59 -5.87 -8.39 17.77
N ASN A 60 -5.88 -9.55 17.10
CA ASN A 60 -6.77 -10.65 17.46
C ASN A 60 -6.39 -11.32 18.77
N VAL A 61 -5.10 -11.58 19.00
CA VAL A 61 -4.62 -12.20 20.24
C VAL A 61 -4.80 -11.27 21.43
N ALA A 62 -4.74 -9.94 21.23
CA ALA A 62 -4.99 -8.93 22.28
C ALA A 62 -6.35 -9.10 22.99
N LYS A 63 -7.36 -9.68 22.31
CA LYS A 63 -8.67 -10.03 22.90
C LYS A 63 -8.57 -11.01 24.08
N GLN A 64 -7.48 -11.76 24.16
CA GLN A 64 -7.22 -12.75 25.22
C GLN A 64 -6.47 -12.14 26.42
N PHE A 65 -6.13 -10.86 26.36
CA PHE A 65 -5.36 -10.13 27.36
C PHE A 65 -6.22 -9.12 28.10
N ASP A 66 -6.02 -9.06 29.41
CA ASP A 66 -6.61 -8.02 30.26
C ASP A 66 -5.93 -6.67 29.99
N LYS A 67 -4.67 -6.69 29.53
CA LYS A 67 -3.86 -5.50 29.31
C LYS A 67 -2.86 -5.61 28.17
N VAL A 68 -2.74 -4.54 27.40
CA VAL A 68 -1.73 -4.35 26.35
C VAL A 68 -0.86 -3.13 26.68
N ILE A 69 0.45 -3.27 26.60
CA ILE A 69 1.43 -2.21 26.90
C ILE A 69 2.33 -2.02 25.69
N LEU A 70 2.48 -0.80 25.18
CA LEU A 70 3.57 -0.46 24.25
C LEU A 70 4.73 0.12 25.04
N LEU A 71 5.93 -0.43 24.87
CA LEU A 71 7.12 0.05 25.57
C LEU A 71 7.62 1.40 25.01
N ASP A 72 8.03 2.31 25.89
CA ASP A 72 8.71 3.57 25.51
C ASP A 72 10.21 3.32 25.28
N GLN A 73 10.53 2.58 24.21
CA GLN A 73 11.91 2.26 23.83
C GLN A 73 12.48 3.36 22.92
N PRO A 74 13.76 3.75 23.07
CA PRO A 74 14.40 4.74 22.20
C PRO A 74 14.16 4.47 20.73
N LEU A 75 13.79 5.51 19.98
CA LEU A 75 13.41 5.42 18.57
C LEU A 75 14.55 4.90 17.68
N GLU A 76 15.80 5.02 18.13
CA GLU A 76 17.02 4.56 17.48
C GLU A 76 17.26 3.05 17.64
N GLU A 77 16.62 2.41 18.62
CA GLU A 77 16.70 0.96 18.84
C GLU A 77 15.70 0.18 17.97
N TRP A 78 14.79 0.87 17.28
CA TRP A 78 13.90 0.25 16.31
C TRP A 78 14.65 0.06 14.99
N THR A 79 14.68 -1.17 14.48
CA THR A 79 15.34 -1.45 13.18
C THR A 79 14.67 -0.72 12.01
N SER A 80 13.41 -0.31 12.17
CA SER A 80 12.70 0.57 11.24
C SER A 80 11.64 1.39 11.95
N LYS A 81 11.46 2.64 11.51
CA LYS A 81 10.40 3.54 12.00
C LYS A 81 8.99 3.03 11.65
N LYS A 82 8.87 2.24 10.57
CA LYS A 82 7.61 1.58 10.19
C LYS A 82 7.14 0.64 11.31
N LEU A 83 8.04 -0.16 11.88
CA LEU A 83 7.69 -1.09 12.97
C LEU A 83 7.09 -0.36 14.17
N PHE A 84 7.68 0.78 14.56
CA PHE A 84 7.15 1.61 15.64
C PHE A 84 5.74 2.14 15.32
N LEU A 85 5.54 2.71 14.11
CA LEU A 85 4.24 3.23 13.70
C LEU A 85 3.18 2.12 13.63
N SER A 86 3.52 0.95 13.09
CA SER A 86 2.63 -0.20 13.05
C SER A 86 2.27 -0.68 14.47
N SER A 87 3.22 -0.71 15.41
CA SER A 87 2.94 -1.02 16.82
C SER A 87 2.00 0.00 17.48
N LEU A 88 2.18 1.29 17.19
CA LEU A 88 1.25 2.33 17.66
C LEU A 88 -0.17 2.13 17.09
N LYS A 89 -0.28 1.83 15.79
CA LYS A 89 -1.57 1.57 15.13
C LYS A 89 -2.29 0.36 15.73
N ILE A 90 -1.57 -0.71 16.08
CA ILE A 90 -2.14 -1.84 16.83
C ILE A 90 -2.74 -1.36 18.15
N CYS A 91 -1.96 -0.63 18.96
CA CYS A 91 -2.44 -0.17 20.27
C CYS A 91 -3.67 0.75 20.15
N GLN A 92 -3.72 1.60 19.12
CA GLN A 92 -4.90 2.42 18.83
C GLN A 92 -6.11 1.56 18.45
N GLU A 93 -5.93 0.51 17.66
CA GLU A 93 -7.02 -0.38 17.27
C GLU A 93 -7.53 -1.20 18.46
N VAL A 94 -6.63 -1.72 19.31
CA VAL A 94 -7.02 -2.37 20.57
C VAL A 94 -7.75 -1.39 21.48
N GLU A 95 -7.29 -0.14 21.59
CA GLU A 95 -7.93 0.88 22.42
C GLU A 95 -9.35 1.21 21.93
N ARG A 96 -9.57 1.31 20.61
CA ARG A 96 -10.93 1.54 20.05
C ARG A 96 -11.92 0.46 20.44
N ASN A 97 -11.45 -0.78 20.62
CA ASN A 97 -12.28 -1.93 20.97
C ASN A 97 -12.19 -2.32 22.46
N SER A 98 -11.39 -1.62 23.26
CA SER A 98 -11.08 -1.94 24.66
C SER A 98 -12.32 -2.17 25.54
N ASN A 99 -13.35 -1.33 25.41
CA ASN A 99 -14.60 -1.46 26.16
C ASN A 99 -15.36 -2.75 25.85
N TYR A 100 -15.29 -3.23 24.60
CA TYR A 100 -15.94 -4.45 24.18
C TYR A 100 -15.11 -5.69 24.53
N TRP A 101 -13.77 -5.60 24.47
CA TRP A 101 -12.86 -6.70 24.78
C TRP A 101 -12.53 -6.84 26.27
N GLY A 102 -12.77 -5.80 27.06
CA GLY A 102 -12.33 -5.75 28.46
C GLY A 102 -10.82 -5.55 28.61
N THR A 103 -10.14 -5.05 27.58
CA THR A 103 -8.67 -4.91 27.53
C THR A 103 -8.23 -3.47 27.83
N ASN A 104 -7.36 -3.28 28.81
CA ASN A 104 -6.74 -1.99 29.09
C ASN A 104 -5.51 -1.76 28.19
N VAL A 105 -5.32 -0.55 27.64
CA VAL A 105 -4.16 -0.25 26.77
C VAL A 105 -3.31 0.87 27.38
N GLN A 106 -2.00 0.67 27.45
CA GLN A 106 -1.04 1.64 28.00
C GLN A 106 0.05 2.01 26.99
N TYR A 107 0.01 3.26 26.53
CA TYR A 107 1.01 3.79 25.59
C TYR A 107 1.06 5.33 25.58
N LYS A 108 -0.03 6.03 25.89
CA LYS A 108 -0.17 7.49 25.74
C LYS A 108 0.88 8.34 26.46
N ASP A 109 1.43 7.85 27.57
CA ASP A 109 2.46 8.55 28.33
C ASP A 109 3.87 8.39 27.75
N ASN A 110 4.06 7.53 26.75
CA ASN A 110 5.35 7.29 26.10
C ASN A 110 5.80 8.56 25.36
N LYS A 111 7.04 8.99 25.62
CA LYS A 111 7.60 10.22 25.03
C LYS A 111 7.63 10.15 23.52
N ASN A 112 7.98 8.99 22.97
CA ASN A 112 8.06 8.81 21.52
C ASN A 112 6.69 8.94 20.83
N ILE A 113 5.60 8.65 21.54
CA ILE A 113 4.23 8.70 21.01
C ILE A 113 3.67 10.11 21.01
N GLN A 114 4.14 10.98 21.91
CA GLN A 114 3.69 12.38 21.98
C GLN A 114 3.95 13.12 20.66
N ILE A 115 5.13 12.94 20.05
CA ILE A 115 5.49 13.55 18.75
C ILE A 115 4.49 13.14 17.66
N TYR A 116 4.16 11.85 17.55
CA TYR A 116 3.21 11.38 16.53
C TYR A 116 1.77 11.77 16.86
N THR A 117 1.43 11.88 18.14
CA THR A 117 0.11 12.37 18.58
C THR A 117 -0.08 13.84 18.19
N GLU A 118 0.96 14.66 18.31
CA GLU A 118 0.96 16.03 17.83
C GLU A 118 0.76 16.10 16.31
N TRP A 119 1.49 15.29 15.54
CA TRP A 119 1.30 15.19 14.09
C TRP A 119 -0.11 14.72 13.71
N MET A 120 -0.63 13.66 14.34
CA MET A 120 -2.00 13.18 14.10
C MET A 120 -3.04 14.26 14.40
N ASN A 121 -2.87 15.02 15.49
CA ASN A 121 -3.74 16.16 15.79
C ASN A 121 -3.59 17.28 14.76
N PHE A 122 -2.37 17.53 14.28
CA PHE A 122 -2.13 18.49 13.20
C PHE A 122 -2.83 18.09 11.89
N PHE A 123 -2.81 16.82 11.48
CA PHE A 123 -3.55 16.37 10.29
C PHE A 123 -5.06 16.48 10.43
N LYS A 124 -5.58 16.40 11.67
CA LYS A 124 -7.01 16.60 11.96
C LYS A 124 -7.41 18.07 11.83
N THR A 125 -6.58 19.00 12.33
CA THR A 125 -6.87 20.44 12.31
C THR A 125 -6.46 21.11 11.01
N ASN A 126 -5.43 20.60 10.33
CA ASN A 126 -4.99 21.02 9.01
C ASN A 126 -5.32 19.95 7.97
N LYS A 127 -6.46 20.14 7.30
CA LYS A 127 -6.96 19.25 6.24
C LYS A 127 -6.23 19.40 4.91
N SER A 128 -5.30 20.35 4.76
CA SER A 128 -4.55 20.55 3.52
C SER A 128 -3.17 19.89 3.54
N PHE A 129 -2.50 19.89 4.69
CA PHE A 129 -1.09 19.50 4.78
C PHE A 129 -0.83 18.05 4.34
N CYS A 130 0.15 17.89 3.43
CA CYS A 130 0.73 16.64 2.97
C CYS A 130 2.25 16.82 2.94
N ILE A 131 3.05 15.81 3.27
CA ILE A 131 4.52 15.93 3.18
C ILE A 131 5.03 15.98 1.73
N TYR A 132 4.26 15.48 0.77
CA TYR A 132 4.72 15.27 -0.61
C TYR A 132 5.31 16.49 -1.32
N PRO A 133 4.75 17.72 -1.22
CA PRO A 133 5.40 18.88 -1.81
C PRO A 133 6.82 19.14 -1.29
N TRP A 134 7.18 18.62 -0.11
CA TRP A 134 8.54 18.72 0.41
C TRP A 134 9.46 17.61 -0.09
N ILE A 135 8.95 16.42 -0.42
CA ILE A 135 9.81 15.23 -0.56
C ILE A 135 9.64 14.45 -1.85
N ASN A 136 8.50 14.58 -2.54
CA ASN A 136 8.10 13.65 -3.59
C ASN A 136 8.37 14.21 -4.98
N TYR A 137 9.33 13.60 -5.68
CA TYR A 137 9.55 13.79 -7.10
C TYR A 137 8.79 12.71 -7.86
N ASN A 138 7.60 13.04 -8.35
CA ASN A 138 6.77 12.11 -9.12
C ASN A 138 6.75 12.50 -10.59
N ASP A 139 7.19 11.58 -11.45
CA ASP A 139 7.14 11.70 -12.91
C ASP A 139 5.95 10.93 -13.48
N ASP A 140 5.01 11.66 -14.09
CA ASP A 140 3.94 11.09 -14.91
C ASP A 140 3.99 11.63 -16.35
N GLY A 141 4.74 10.91 -17.19
CA GLY A 141 4.84 11.16 -18.62
C GLY A 141 5.54 12.47 -18.92
N GLY A 142 6.66 12.73 -18.23
CA GLY A 142 7.45 13.96 -18.38
C GLY A 142 6.92 15.14 -17.58
N ASN A 143 5.80 14.99 -16.88
CA ASN A 143 5.26 16.01 -15.99
C ASN A 143 5.64 15.69 -14.54
N ASN A 144 6.24 16.65 -13.86
CA ASN A 144 6.41 16.59 -12.43
C ASN A 144 5.08 16.97 -11.76
N ILE A 145 4.52 16.05 -10.98
CA ILE A 145 3.23 16.17 -10.30
C ILE A 145 3.40 15.95 -8.79
N LEU A 146 2.42 16.35 -7.96
CA LEU A 146 2.55 16.22 -6.50
C LEU A 146 2.55 14.75 -6.04
N CYS A 147 1.72 13.91 -6.66
CA CYS A 147 1.62 12.48 -6.38
C CYS A 147 0.81 11.75 -7.46
N ALA A 148 0.79 10.42 -7.40
CA ALA A 148 0.07 9.57 -8.35
C ALA A 148 -1.47 9.75 -8.37
N ARG A 149 -2.05 10.56 -7.47
CA ARG A 149 -3.50 10.83 -7.38
C ARG A 149 -3.93 12.11 -8.09
N THR A 150 -3.00 12.90 -8.59
CA THR A 150 -3.29 14.11 -9.38
C THR A 150 -2.70 14.01 -10.77
N LYS A 151 -3.24 14.77 -11.71
CA LYS A 151 -2.67 14.99 -13.05
C LYS A 151 -2.24 16.43 -13.27
N THR A 152 -2.34 17.26 -12.24
CA THR A 152 -1.95 18.68 -12.28
C THR A 152 -0.44 18.78 -12.38
N LYS A 153 0.03 19.21 -13.55
CA LYS A 153 1.44 19.48 -13.83
C LYS A 153 1.91 20.66 -12.97
N ILE A 154 3.02 20.47 -12.28
CA ILE A 154 3.74 21.53 -11.56
C ILE A 154 4.86 22.09 -12.42
N ALA A 155 5.67 21.19 -12.99
CA ALA A 155 6.83 21.52 -13.81
C ALA A 155 7.11 20.41 -14.83
N ASP A 156 8.01 20.67 -15.77
CA ASP A 156 8.57 19.63 -16.62
C ASP A 156 9.63 18.81 -15.86
N VAL A 157 9.68 17.51 -16.10
CA VAL A 157 10.67 16.63 -15.49
C VAL A 157 12.07 17.03 -15.95
N GLY A 158 12.94 17.28 -14.98
CA GLY A 158 14.32 17.69 -15.18
C GLY A 158 14.55 19.21 -15.20
N THR A 159 13.50 20.04 -15.10
CA THR A 159 13.65 21.51 -15.11
C THR A 159 13.71 22.15 -13.72
N ILE A 160 13.50 21.37 -12.66
CA ILE A 160 13.58 21.87 -11.28
C ILE A 160 15.05 21.96 -10.86
N GLU A 161 15.62 23.17 -10.91
CA GLU A 161 17.01 23.42 -10.52
C GLU A 161 17.22 23.36 -9.00
N ASN A 162 16.35 24.03 -8.24
CA ASN A 162 16.40 24.06 -6.79
C ASN A 162 15.04 23.70 -6.21
N TRP A 163 14.97 22.52 -5.59
CA TRP A 163 13.75 21.96 -5.02
C TRP A 163 13.15 22.81 -3.88
N ARG A 164 14.01 23.48 -3.09
CA ARG A 164 13.57 24.29 -1.96
C ARG A 164 12.92 25.59 -2.41
N THR A 165 13.43 26.20 -3.47
CA THR A 165 13.04 27.56 -3.90
C THR A 165 12.19 27.59 -5.17
N HIS A 166 11.83 26.45 -5.76
CA HIS A 166 10.97 26.40 -6.94
C HIS A 166 9.62 27.09 -6.65
N PRO A 167 9.23 28.15 -7.39
CA PRO A 167 8.13 29.04 -7.02
C PRO A 167 6.79 28.32 -6.77
N GLU A 168 6.45 27.37 -7.62
CA GLU A 168 5.20 26.62 -7.59
C GLU A 168 5.16 25.68 -6.38
N TYR A 169 6.27 25.01 -6.06
CA TYR A 169 6.38 24.21 -4.85
C TYR A 169 6.35 25.08 -3.58
N VAL A 170 6.98 26.25 -3.61
CA VAL A 170 6.92 27.21 -2.48
C VAL A 170 5.48 27.65 -2.25
N ASP A 171 4.74 28.03 -3.29
CA ASP A 171 3.32 28.40 -3.17
C ASP A 171 2.50 27.26 -2.56
N ILE A 172 2.60 26.05 -3.13
CA ILE A 172 1.88 24.85 -2.65
C ILE A 172 2.19 24.59 -1.17
N ARG A 173 3.48 24.59 -0.79
CA ARG A 173 3.90 24.39 0.61
C ARG A 173 3.29 25.44 1.53
N GLN A 174 3.30 26.71 1.14
CA GLN A 174 2.72 27.79 1.96
C GLN A 174 1.20 27.69 2.08
N ARG A 175 0.49 27.35 1.00
CA ARG A 175 -0.97 27.08 1.03
C ARG A 175 -1.30 25.93 1.98
N MET A 176 -0.55 24.83 1.90
CA MET A 176 -0.71 23.68 2.80
C MET A 176 -0.44 24.02 4.26
N LEU A 177 0.58 24.83 4.56
CA LEU A 177 0.87 25.30 5.92
C LEU A 177 -0.24 26.19 6.50
N ARG A 178 -0.90 26.99 5.66
CA ARG A 178 -2.07 27.81 6.04
C ARG A 178 -3.37 27.01 6.16
N GLY A 179 -3.37 25.74 5.78
CA GLY A 179 -4.56 24.87 5.81
C GLY A 179 -5.52 25.07 4.64
N GLU A 180 -5.08 25.71 3.55
CA GLU A 180 -5.91 25.98 2.38
C GLU A 180 -6.08 24.72 1.53
N ARG A 181 -7.31 24.18 1.41
CA ARG A 181 -7.57 23.00 0.56
C ARG A 181 -7.21 23.28 -0.90
N MET A 182 -6.67 22.27 -1.56
CA MET A 182 -6.22 22.29 -2.96
C MET A 182 -6.91 21.17 -3.74
N PRO A 183 -8.23 21.26 -4.00
CA PRO A 183 -8.99 20.19 -4.66
C PRO A 183 -8.41 19.79 -6.02
N GLU A 184 -7.79 20.73 -6.75
CA GLU A 184 -7.09 20.49 -8.02
C GLU A 184 -5.92 19.49 -7.91
N ASN A 185 -5.45 19.23 -6.69
CA ASN A 185 -4.34 18.33 -6.40
C ASN A 185 -4.69 17.18 -5.45
N CYS A 186 -5.70 17.39 -4.59
CA CYS A 186 -5.89 16.57 -3.40
C CYS A 186 -7.34 16.05 -3.24
N SER A 187 -8.21 16.22 -4.26
CA SER A 187 -9.63 15.81 -4.19
C SER A 187 -9.82 14.39 -3.70
N THR A 188 -9.08 13.42 -4.26
CA THR A 188 -9.16 12.01 -3.86
C THR A 188 -8.91 11.80 -2.36
N CYS A 189 -7.89 12.44 -1.80
CA CYS A 189 -7.61 12.30 -0.37
C CYS A 189 -8.70 12.95 0.48
N TYR A 190 -9.25 14.07 0.02
CA TYR A 190 -10.33 14.73 0.74
C TYR A 190 -11.62 13.91 0.71
N GLU A 191 -11.96 13.33 -0.44
CA GLU A 191 -13.11 12.43 -0.58
C GLU A 191 -12.98 11.25 0.39
N TYR A 192 -11.79 10.64 0.47
CA TYR A 192 -11.56 9.53 1.40
C TYR A 192 -11.80 9.96 2.86
N GLU A 193 -11.24 11.10 3.26
CA GLU A 193 -11.41 11.62 4.62
C GLU A 193 -12.85 12.04 4.93
N ASP A 194 -13.58 12.57 3.94
CA ASP A 194 -14.99 12.94 4.07
C ASP A 194 -15.87 11.68 4.28
N TYR A 195 -15.44 10.52 3.76
CA TYR A 195 -16.03 9.20 4.07
C TYR A 195 -15.50 8.55 5.36
N GLY A 196 -14.62 9.22 6.11
CA GLY A 196 -14.03 8.70 7.34
C GLY A 196 -12.90 7.68 7.13
N MET A 197 -12.37 7.56 5.91
CA MET A 197 -11.23 6.71 5.57
C MET A 197 -9.90 7.45 5.77
N ASP A 198 -8.83 6.69 6.05
CA ASP A 198 -7.48 7.25 6.15
C ASP A 198 -6.90 7.48 4.75
N SER A 199 -6.61 8.74 4.41
CA SER A 199 -6.07 9.08 3.10
C SER A 199 -4.56 8.88 3.00
N TYR A 200 -4.07 8.76 1.75
CA TYR A 200 -2.64 8.75 1.41
C TYR A 200 -1.92 9.96 1.99
N ARG A 201 -2.60 11.12 2.01
CA ARG A 201 -2.07 12.35 2.60
C ARG A 201 -1.65 12.13 4.05
N VAL A 202 -2.49 11.50 4.86
CA VAL A 202 -2.20 11.29 6.29
C VAL A 202 -1.23 10.15 6.48
N HIS A 203 -1.51 8.99 5.85
CA HIS A 203 -0.71 7.78 6.00
C HIS A 203 0.74 7.99 5.55
N ASP A 204 0.96 8.42 4.30
CA ASP A 204 2.31 8.58 3.76
C ASP A 204 3.07 9.71 4.45
N SER A 205 2.35 10.77 4.88
CA SER A 205 3.01 11.83 5.63
C SER A 205 3.55 11.35 6.96
N LEU A 206 2.79 10.54 7.72
CA LEU A 206 3.27 9.98 8.98
C LEU A 206 4.49 9.06 8.77
N ASP A 207 4.46 8.21 7.75
CA ASP A 207 5.56 7.31 7.42
C ASP A 207 6.85 8.09 7.08
N PHE A 208 6.76 9.10 6.21
CA PHE A 208 7.92 9.90 5.84
C PHE A 208 8.39 10.85 6.94
N ILE A 209 7.48 11.41 7.75
CA ILE A 209 7.84 12.19 8.94
C ILE A 209 8.68 11.34 9.89
N ALA A 210 8.28 10.08 10.11
CA ALA A 210 9.03 9.15 10.94
C ALA A 210 10.39 8.80 10.31
N GLN A 211 10.40 8.44 9.02
CA GLN A 211 11.61 8.07 8.27
C GLN A 211 12.64 9.19 8.24
N LEU A 212 12.21 10.44 8.03
CA LEU A 212 13.08 11.61 7.95
C LEU A 212 13.41 12.21 9.32
N GLY A 213 12.74 11.75 10.40
CA GLY A 213 12.94 12.25 11.75
C GLY A 213 12.42 13.67 11.98
N ILE A 214 11.36 14.06 11.27
CA ILE A 214 10.75 15.39 11.34
C ILE A 214 9.93 15.46 12.64
N ARG A 215 10.33 16.33 13.58
CA ARG A 215 9.67 16.43 14.89
C ARG A 215 8.54 17.46 14.88
N ASN A 216 8.66 18.49 14.06
CA ASN A 216 7.65 19.55 13.93
C ASN A 216 7.76 20.23 12.56
N VAL A 217 6.81 21.13 12.27
CA VAL A 217 6.73 21.87 10.99
C VAL A 217 8.01 22.65 10.67
N LYS A 218 8.77 23.14 11.65
CA LYS A 218 10.01 23.90 11.41
C LYS A 218 11.11 23.02 10.82
N ASP A 219 11.13 21.72 11.14
CA ASP A 219 12.13 20.80 10.59
C ASP A 219 11.98 20.62 9.08
N LEU A 220 10.82 20.96 8.50
CA LEU A 220 10.62 20.97 7.04
C LEU A 220 11.55 21.94 6.31
N GLU A 221 12.06 22.97 6.98
CA GLU A 221 13.05 23.91 6.44
C GLU A 221 14.40 23.24 6.16
N GLN A 222 14.65 22.05 6.72
CA GLN A 222 15.88 21.28 6.51
C GLN A 222 15.83 20.47 5.21
N ILE A 223 14.66 20.33 4.58
CA ILE A 223 14.49 19.56 3.33
C ILE A 223 14.92 20.44 2.15
N ASP A 224 16.01 20.06 1.48
CA ASP A 224 16.60 20.71 0.31
C ASP A 224 16.50 19.88 -0.98
N ASN A 225 16.24 18.58 -0.89
CA ASN A 225 16.05 17.69 -2.04
C ASN A 225 14.84 16.75 -1.84
N PRO A 226 14.32 16.16 -2.94
CA PRO A 226 13.36 15.07 -2.83
C PRO A 226 13.98 13.86 -2.09
N TYR A 227 13.19 13.24 -1.21
CA TYR A 227 13.54 11.99 -0.54
C TYR A 227 12.73 10.80 -1.08
N TYR A 228 11.71 11.06 -1.88
CA TYR A 228 10.88 10.06 -2.53
C TYR A 228 10.85 10.32 -4.03
N TYR A 229 11.28 9.34 -4.82
CA TYR A 229 11.22 9.38 -6.27
C TYR A 229 10.22 8.33 -6.75
N GLU A 230 9.13 8.73 -7.37
CA GLU A 230 8.21 7.82 -8.06
C GLU A 230 8.34 8.05 -9.57
N ILE A 231 8.94 7.10 -10.28
CA ILE A 231 9.31 7.29 -11.69
C ILE A 231 8.63 6.24 -12.57
N ARG A 232 8.04 6.71 -13.69
CA ARG A 232 7.43 5.90 -14.74
C ARG A 232 8.19 6.01 -16.05
N SER A 233 9.24 5.21 -16.19
CA SER A 233 10.20 5.35 -17.30
C SER A 233 9.78 4.66 -18.61
N SER A 234 8.81 3.75 -18.58
CA SER A 234 8.34 3.01 -19.76
C SER A 234 6.94 2.43 -19.58
N ASN A 235 6.29 2.01 -20.66
CA ASN A 235 5.07 1.19 -20.67
C ASN A 235 5.34 -0.27 -21.10
N LYS A 236 6.59 -0.70 -21.18
CA LYS A 236 6.93 -2.09 -21.50
C LYS A 236 6.46 -3.01 -20.37
N CYS A 237 5.45 -3.84 -20.66
CA CYS A 237 4.78 -4.73 -19.71
C CYS A 237 4.54 -6.09 -20.38
N ASN A 238 4.61 -7.17 -19.62
CA ASN A 238 4.32 -8.53 -20.09
C ASN A 238 2.84 -8.95 -19.95
N LEU A 239 2.00 -8.13 -19.31
CA LEU A 239 0.57 -8.39 -19.10
C LEU A 239 -0.36 -7.44 -19.86
N MET A 240 -1.64 -7.81 -19.92
CA MET A 240 -2.73 -7.07 -20.60
C MET A 240 -3.94 -6.92 -19.66
N CYS A 241 -3.73 -6.41 -18.44
CA CYS A 241 -4.79 -6.34 -17.43
C CYS A 241 -6.00 -5.54 -17.91
N ARG A 242 -7.22 -6.07 -17.70
CA ARG A 242 -8.49 -5.49 -18.17
C ARG A 242 -8.76 -4.11 -17.61
N MET A 243 -8.37 -3.92 -16.35
CA MET A 243 -8.56 -2.70 -15.59
C MET A 243 -7.47 -1.64 -15.81
N CYS A 244 -6.47 -1.94 -16.65
CA CYS A 244 -5.35 -1.05 -16.91
C CYS A 244 -5.65 -0.12 -18.10
N THR A 245 -4.77 0.86 -18.34
CA THR A 245 -4.83 1.74 -19.50
C THR A 245 -3.70 1.41 -20.48
N PRO A 246 -3.91 1.60 -21.80
CA PRO A 246 -2.84 1.59 -22.81
C PRO A 246 -1.58 2.37 -22.46
N LEU A 247 -1.68 3.37 -21.58
CA LEU A 247 -0.53 4.14 -21.09
C LEU A 247 0.44 3.31 -20.23
N TYR A 248 0.02 2.20 -19.65
CA TYR A 248 0.88 1.42 -18.76
C TYR A 248 1.17 0.01 -19.28
N SER A 249 0.67 -0.36 -20.46
CA SER A 249 1.08 -1.57 -21.17
C SER A 249 1.08 -1.37 -22.68
N HIS A 250 2.26 -1.53 -23.29
CA HIS A 250 2.40 -1.51 -24.76
C HIS A 250 1.64 -2.64 -25.47
N LEU A 251 1.38 -3.77 -24.78
CA LEU A 251 0.58 -4.85 -25.34
C LEU A 251 -0.90 -4.47 -25.34
N LEU A 252 -1.38 -3.84 -24.27
CA LEU A 252 -2.74 -3.31 -24.19
C LEU A 252 -2.96 -2.17 -25.20
N LYS A 253 -1.95 -1.31 -25.39
CA LYS A 253 -1.97 -0.28 -26.44
C LYS A 253 -2.22 -0.90 -27.82
N LYS A 254 -1.48 -1.96 -28.15
CA LYS A 254 -1.67 -2.68 -29.42
C LYS A 254 -3.08 -3.27 -29.53
N GLU A 255 -3.58 -3.91 -28.47
CA GLU A 255 -4.95 -4.48 -28.45
C GLU A 255 -6.02 -3.41 -28.71
N PHE A 256 -5.87 -2.23 -28.11
CA PHE A 256 -6.83 -1.12 -28.30
C PHE A 256 -6.74 -0.49 -29.69
N GLU A 257 -5.53 -0.39 -30.26
CA GLU A 257 -5.34 0.06 -31.65
C GLU A 257 -5.97 -0.91 -32.67
N GLU A 258 -5.95 -2.21 -32.37
CA GLU A 258 -6.58 -3.26 -33.19
C GLU A 258 -8.10 -3.37 -32.94
N ASN A 259 -8.60 -2.87 -31.81
CA ASN A 259 -10.01 -2.93 -31.41
C ASN A 259 -10.49 -1.54 -30.89
N PRO A 260 -10.74 -0.57 -31.78
CA PRO A 260 -11.07 0.81 -31.39
C PRO A 260 -12.31 0.96 -30.50
N ASP A 261 -13.25 0.01 -30.57
CA ASP A 261 -14.46 -0.01 -29.73
C ASP A 261 -14.15 -0.21 -28.23
N LEU A 262 -12.93 -0.61 -27.87
CA LEU A 262 -12.47 -0.65 -26.48
C LEU A 262 -12.22 0.74 -25.90
N VAL A 263 -11.93 1.74 -26.73
CA VAL A 263 -11.57 3.09 -26.25
C VAL A 263 -12.81 3.77 -25.69
N THR A 264 -12.73 4.20 -24.42
CA THR A 264 -13.77 4.96 -23.74
C THR A 264 -13.22 6.27 -23.21
N ASP A 265 -14.08 7.29 -23.02
CA ASP A 265 -13.68 8.58 -22.42
C ASP A 265 -13.02 8.43 -21.03
N GLN A 266 -13.32 7.31 -20.34
CA GLN A 266 -12.77 7.01 -19.02
C GLN A 266 -11.44 6.25 -19.07
N GLN A 267 -11.13 5.57 -20.17
CA GLN A 267 -9.84 4.92 -20.37
C GLN A 267 -8.85 5.94 -20.89
N TYR A 268 -8.22 6.63 -19.94
CA TYR A 268 -7.29 7.72 -20.17
C TYR A 268 -6.28 7.37 -21.28
N TRP A 269 -6.50 7.97 -22.45
CA TRP A 269 -5.59 7.96 -23.58
C TRP A 269 -4.97 9.36 -23.68
N ARG A 270 -3.64 9.43 -23.59
CA ARG A 270 -2.89 10.67 -23.86
C ARG A 270 -2.15 10.49 -25.17
N ASP A 271 -2.56 11.23 -26.20
CA ASP A 271 -1.87 11.24 -27.50
C ASP A 271 -0.39 11.66 -27.39
N ASN A 272 -0.02 12.44 -26.35
CA ASN A 272 1.32 13.00 -26.15
C ASN A 272 2.04 12.48 -24.89
N TYR A 273 1.84 11.22 -24.48
CA TYR A 273 2.59 10.67 -23.35
C TYR A 273 4.05 10.39 -23.73
N GLU A 274 4.99 11.17 -23.19
CA GLU A 274 6.42 10.97 -23.44
C GLU A 274 7.02 9.98 -22.43
N TYR A 275 7.17 8.72 -22.85
CA TYR A 275 8.08 7.79 -22.15
C TYR A 275 9.50 8.13 -22.56
N SER A 276 10.25 8.74 -21.66
CA SER A 276 11.71 8.83 -21.78
C SER A 276 12.35 8.21 -20.54
N ASN A 277 13.59 7.76 -20.64
CA ASN A 277 14.34 7.24 -19.51
C ASN A 277 14.67 8.37 -18.52
N LYS A 278 13.65 8.78 -17.75
CA LYS A 278 13.75 9.81 -16.72
C LYS A 278 14.41 9.31 -15.45
N LEU A 279 14.75 8.02 -15.33
CA LEU A 279 15.61 7.56 -14.22
C LEU A 279 16.98 8.25 -14.21
N ASN A 280 17.43 8.76 -15.36
CA ASN A 280 18.64 9.56 -15.44
C ASN A 280 18.53 10.93 -14.76
N THR A 281 17.33 11.41 -14.43
CA THR A 281 17.17 12.65 -13.64
C THR A 281 17.50 12.46 -12.16
N ILE A 282 17.59 11.21 -11.71
CA ILE A 282 18.07 10.90 -10.36
C ILE A 282 19.59 10.93 -10.37
N ASP A 283 20.16 11.86 -9.61
CA ASP A 283 21.58 11.81 -9.25
C ASP A 283 21.78 10.74 -8.18
N VAL A 284 22.13 9.54 -8.64
CA VAL A 284 22.38 8.35 -7.81
C VAL A 284 23.37 8.62 -6.67
N LYS A 285 24.31 9.57 -6.84
CA LYS A 285 25.31 9.91 -5.82
C LYS A 285 24.72 10.65 -4.61
N THR A 286 23.50 11.16 -4.74
CA THR A 286 22.78 11.87 -3.67
C THR A 286 21.86 10.95 -2.87
N LEU A 287 21.68 9.70 -3.32
CA LEU A 287 20.83 8.73 -2.63
C LEU A 287 21.51 8.24 -1.35
N THR A 288 20.72 8.14 -0.29
CA THR A 288 21.12 7.70 1.05
C THR A 288 20.06 6.75 1.61
N HIS A 289 20.32 6.13 2.76
CA HIS A 289 19.37 5.26 3.45
C HIS A 289 18.02 5.94 3.79
N LYS A 290 17.93 7.28 3.69
CA LYS A 290 16.70 8.05 3.88
C LYS A 290 15.86 8.18 2.62
N HIS A 291 16.40 7.84 1.45
CA HIS A 291 15.70 7.95 0.17
C HIS A 291 14.88 6.70 -0.13
N LEU A 292 13.74 6.91 -0.79
CA LEU A 292 12.92 5.87 -1.39
C LEU A 292 12.82 6.13 -2.89
N VAL A 293 13.13 5.13 -3.71
CA VAL A 293 12.92 5.14 -5.16
C VAL A 293 11.89 4.06 -5.49
N TYR A 294 10.71 4.47 -5.94
CA TYR A 294 9.67 3.59 -6.42
C TYR A 294 9.66 3.56 -7.95
N LEU A 295 10.05 2.41 -8.49
CA LEU A 295 10.00 2.14 -9.92
C LEU A 295 8.65 1.54 -10.28
N ASN A 296 7.94 2.22 -11.17
CA ASN A 296 6.60 1.87 -11.59
C ASN A 296 6.43 2.11 -13.11
N GLY A 297 5.22 1.86 -13.62
CA GLY A 297 4.94 1.89 -15.06
C GLY A 297 5.37 0.58 -15.72
N GLY A 298 4.77 0.27 -16.88
CA GLY A 298 5.01 -1.02 -17.53
C GLY A 298 5.02 -2.20 -16.55
N GLU A 299 6.01 -3.08 -16.72
CA GLU A 299 6.51 -4.00 -15.71
C GLU A 299 8.01 -3.72 -15.51
N PRO A 300 8.44 -3.13 -14.39
CA PRO A 300 9.83 -2.78 -14.13
C PRO A 300 10.80 -3.95 -14.26
N THR A 301 10.38 -5.19 -13.98
CA THR A 301 11.23 -6.40 -14.13
C THR A 301 11.51 -6.77 -15.59
N VAL A 302 10.80 -6.17 -16.55
CA VAL A 302 10.96 -6.34 -17.99
C VAL A 302 11.57 -5.09 -18.66
N MET A 303 11.55 -3.94 -17.97
CA MET A 303 12.02 -2.66 -18.50
C MET A 303 13.55 -2.53 -18.45
N LYS A 304 14.18 -2.29 -19.61
CA LYS A 304 15.64 -2.11 -19.70
C LYS A 304 16.16 -0.96 -18.83
N GLU A 305 15.35 0.08 -18.65
CA GLU A 305 15.66 1.26 -17.86
C GLU A 305 15.89 0.91 -16.38
N THR A 306 15.11 -0.02 -15.83
CA THR A 306 15.28 -0.55 -14.47
C THR A 306 16.65 -1.19 -14.28
N TYR A 307 17.03 -2.08 -15.20
CA TYR A 307 18.33 -2.77 -15.11
C TYR A 307 19.51 -1.81 -15.30
N GLN A 308 19.35 -0.79 -16.15
CA GLN A 308 20.36 0.26 -16.31
C GLN A 308 20.52 1.09 -15.04
N PHE A 309 19.42 1.46 -14.39
CA PHE A 309 19.45 2.18 -13.12
C PHE A 309 20.10 1.34 -12.02
N MET A 310 19.69 0.08 -11.86
CA MET A 310 20.28 -0.82 -10.86
C MET A 310 21.79 -0.99 -11.06
N ARG A 311 22.24 -1.19 -12.31
CA ARG A 311 23.69 -1.24 -12.64
C ARG A 311 24.41 0.04 -12.28
N LYS A 312 23.85 1.21 -12.64
CA LYS A 312 24.43 2.52 -12.29
C LYS A 312 24.59 2.69 -10.78
N CYS A 313 23.60 2.28 -9.99
CA CYS A 313 23.67 2.26 -8.52
C CYS A 313 24.82 1.37 -8.01
N ILE A 314 24.93 0.16 -8.53
CA ILE A 314 26.01 -0.79 -8.18
C ILE A 314 27.39 -0.24 -8.57
N ASP A 315 27.54 0.21 -9.82
CA ASP A 315 28.80 0.73 -10.38
C ASP A 315 29.31 1.97 -9.63
N THR A 316 28.39 2.76 -9.08
CA THR A 316 28.73 3.95 -8.29
C THR A 316 28.81 3.68 -6.78
N GLY A 317 28.51 2.46 -6.32
CA GLY A 317 28.53 2.10 -4.90
C GLY A 317 27.39 2.70 -4.06
N HIS A 318 26.27 3.09 -4.69
CA HIS A 318 25.12 3.70 -4.03
C HIS A 318 23.90 2.76 -4.13
N THR A 319 23.83 1.76 -3.24
CA THR A 319 22.71 0.82 -3.12
C THR A 319 22.03 0.85 -1.75
N ASP A 320 22.53 1.67 -0.82
CA ASP A 320 21.94 1.87 0.51
C ASP A 320 20.86 2.95 0.47
N PHE A 321 19.71 2.59 -0.11
CA PHE A 321 18.47 3.37 -0.13
C PHE A 321 17.29 2.42 -0.34
N GLY A 322 16.08 2.83 0.03
CA GLY A 322 14.88 2.05 -0.23
C GLY A 322 14.57 1.96 -1.72
N LEU A 323 14.63 0.77 -2.31
CA LEU A 323 14.21 0.54 -3.70
C LEU A 323 12.91 -0.26 -3.69
N THR A 324 11.83 0.32 -4.22
CA THR A 324 10.55 -0.39 -4.41
C THR A 324 10.34 -0.69 -5.89
N ILE A 325 10.03 -1.96 -6.20
CA ILE A 325 9.66 -2.41 -7.54
C ILE A 325 8.16 -2.70 -7.56
N GLY A 326 7.39 -1.92 -8.32
CA GLY A 326 5.97 -2.21 -8.55
C GLY A 326 5.86 -3.26 -9.64
N THR A 327 5.43 -4.47 -9.29
CA THR A 327 5.51 -5.62 -10.17
C THR A 327 4.21 -6.41 -10.19
N ASN A 328 3.94 -7.11 -11.28
CA ASN A 328 2.92 -8.13 -11.35
C ASN A 328 3.39 -9.52 -10.86
N ALA A 329 4.68 -9.66 -10.51
CA ALA A 329 5.32 -10.89 -10.03
C ALA A 329 5.16 -12.11 -10.96
N ASN A 330 4.75 -11.94 -12.22
CA ASN A 330 4.55 -13.04 -13.15
C ASN A 330 5.89 -13.65 -13.61
N PHE A 331 6.95 -12.83 -13.68
CA PHE A 331 8.27 -13.28 -14.11
C PHE A 331 9.39 -12.39 -13.57
N PHE A 332 10.45 -13.04 -13.10
CA PHE A 332 11.74 -12.42 -12.79
C PHE A 332 12.85 -13.20 -13.51
N SER A 333 13.78 -12.49 -14.17
CA SER A 333 14.94 -13.13 -14.79
C SER A 333 16.06 -13.37 -13.76
N GLU A 334 16.96 -14.32 -14.02
CA GLU A 334 18.17 -14.48 -13.20
C GLU A 334 19.03 -13.20 -13.21
N GLN A 335 19.05 -12.48 -14.34
CA GLN A 335 19.71 -11.18 -14.43
C GLN A 335 19.12 -10.16 -13.44
N PHE A 336 17.81 -10.18 -13.20
CA PHE A 336 17.18 -9.30 -12.21
C PHE A 336 17.70 -9.64 -10.81
N TRP A 337 17.70 -10.91 -10.44
CA TRP A 337 18.16 -11.38 -9.12
C TRP A 337 19.66 -11.13 -8.89
N ASP A 338 20.47 -11.27 -9.93
CA ASP A 338 21.88 -10.91 -9.90
C ASP A 338 22.13 -9.44 -9.57
N LEU A 339 21.22 -8.54 -9.95
CA LEU A 339 21.28 -7.14 -9.56
C LEU A 339 20.62 -6.91 -8.19
N ALA A 340 19.47 -7.55 -7.93
CA ALA A 340 18.68 -7.39 -6.72
C ALA A 340 19.46 -7.68 -5.44
N LYS A 341 20.34 -8.70 -5.46
CA LYS A 341 21.18 -9.09 -4.30
C LYS A 341 22.11 -7.98 -3.77
N HIS A 342 22.31 -6.90 -4.53
CA HIS A 342 23.10 -5.74 -4.10
C HIS A 342 22.29 -4.68 -3.33
N PHE A 343 20.96 -4.80 -3.29
CA PHE A 343 20.05 -3.85 -2.63
C PHE A 343 19.47 -4.48 -1.37
N THR A 344 20.00 -4.09 -0.21
CA THR A 344 19.55 -4.62 1.09
C THR A 344 18.17 -4.09 1.50
N GLN A 345 17.78 -2.92 0.99
CA GLN A 345 16.48 -2.29 1.25
C GLN A 345 15.58 -2.37 0.00
N LEU A 346 15.50 -3.56 -0.61
CA LEU A 346 14.62 -3.84 -1.74
C LEU A 346 13.24 -4.33 -1.26
N HIS A 347 12.19 -3.69 -1.78
CA HIS A 347 10.79 -4.03 -1.53
C HIS A 347 10.04 -4.25 -2.84
N PHE A 348 9.03 -5.11 -2.82
CA PHE A 348 8.16 -5.35 -3.97
C PHE A 348 6.73 -4.93 -3.68
N SER A 349 6.12 -4.14 -4.55
CA SER A 349 4.67 -3.90 -4.52
C SER A 349 4.03 -4.83 -5.56
N VAL A 350 3.52 -5.96 -5.11
CA VAL A 350 3.01 -7.05 -5.96
C VAL A 350 1.53 -6.83 -6.27
N SER A 351 1.21 -6.57 -7.53
CA SER A 351 -0.15 -6.30 -7.96
C SER A 351 -0.94 -7.60 -8.19
N CYS A 352 -2.05 -7.77 -7.47
CA CYS A 352 -2.88 -8.97 -7.50
C CYS A 352 -4.36 -8.61 -7.25
N ASP A 353 -5.27 -9.00 -8.15
CA ASP A 353 -6.65 -8.47 -8.17
C ASP A 353 -7.74 -9.55 -8.08
N GLY A 354 -7.35 -10.79 -7.76
CA GLY A 354 -8.27 -11.90 -7.51
C GLY A 354 -7.53 -13.13 -7.00
N TYR A 355 -8.27 -14.22 -6.75
CA TYR A 355 -7.69 -15.52 -6.38
C TYR A 355 -7.71 -16.47 -7.58
N GLY A 356 -6.60 -17.16 -7.82
CA GLY A 356 -6.51 -18.20 -8.85
C GLY A 356 -6.87 -17.71 -10.26
N ILE A 357 -7.81 -18.40 -10.89
CA ILE A 357 -8.25 -18.12 -12.26
C ILE A 357 -8.89 -16.73 -12.43
N VAL A 358 -9.49 -16.16 -11.37
CA VAL A 358 -10.05 -14.80 -11.40
C VAL A 358 -8.94 -13.76 -11.62
N ASN A 359 -7.79 -13.93 -10.94
CA ASN A 359 -6.64 -13.06 -11.19
C ASN A 359 -6.13 -13.19 -12.62
N ASN A 360 -6.04 -14.42 -13.14
CA ASN A 360 -5.60 -14.65 -14.52
C ASN A 360 -6.53 -13.97 -15.55
N TYR A 361 -7.83 -13.91 -15.26
CA TYR A 361 -8.81 -13.22 -16.09
C TYR A 361 -8.66 -11.70 -16.04
N ILE A 362 -8.56 -11.13 -14.84
CA ILE A 362 -8.43 -9.69 -14.62
C ILE A 362 -7.07 -9.20 -15.15
N ARG A 363 -5.99 -9.90 -14.78
CA ARG A 363 -4.60 -9.60 -15.14
C ARG A 363 -4.14 -10.52 -16.28
N TRP A 364 -4.80 -10.38 -17.43
CA TRP A 364 -4.60 -11.29 -18.58
C TRP A 364 -3.15 -11.52 -18.96
N ARG A 365 -2.84 -12.79 -19.30
CA ARG A 365 -1.51 -13.41 -19.45
C ARG A 365 -0.72 -13.65 -18.16
N SER A 366 -1.29 -13.37 -16.99
CA SER A 366 -0.69 -13.81 -15.74
C SER A 366 -0.90 -15.31 -15.53
N ASN A 367 -0.02 -15.90 -14.74
CA ASN A 367 -0.13 -17.24 -14.22
C ASN A 367 -0.08 -17.19 -12.70
N TRP A 368 -1.20 -17.56 -12.07
CA TRP A 368 -1.34 -17.60 -10.61
C TRP A 368 -0.19 -18.35 -9.91
N ASP A 369 0.13 -19.56 -10.36
CA ASP A 369 1.16 -20.39 -9.72
C ASP A 369 2.54 -19.72 -9.82
N SER A 370 2.88 -19.12 -10.96
CA SER A 370 4.11 -18.34 -11.14
C SER A 370 4.16 -17.11 -10.23
N ILE A 371 3.04 -16.42 -10.02
CA ILE A 371 2.97 -15.29 -9.08
C ILE A 371 3.28 -15.77 -7.66
N VAL A 372 2.64 -16.86 -7.23
CA VAL A 372 2.85 -17.43 -5.89
C VAL A 372 4.29 -17.92 -5.71
N GLU A 373 4.82 -18.66 -6.68
CA GLU A 373 6.22 -19.13 -6.66
C GLU A 373 7.20 -17.97 -6.56
N ASN A 374 7.00 -16.90 -7.34
CA ASN A 374 7.86 -15.73 -7.29
C ASN A 374 7.71 -14.94 -5.98
N CYS A 375 6.52 -14.90 -5.36
CA CYS A 375 6.34 -14.34 -4.02
C CYS A 375 7.12 -15.13 -2.96
N HIS A 376 7.16 -16.47 -3.05
CA HIS A 376 8.05 -17.27 -2.19
C HIS A 376 9.52 -16.99 -2.49
N ARG A 377 9.92 -16.85 -3.77
CA ARG A 377 11.30 -16.51 -4.13
C ARG A 377 11.73 -15.15 -3.56
N ILE A 378 10.88 -14.12 -3.65
CA ILE A 378 11.12 -12.81 -3.02
C ILE A 378 11.49 -12.98 -1.54
N LYS A 379 10.74 -13.81 -0.79
CA LYS A 379 11.02 -14.08 0.62
C LYS A 379 12.28 -14.90 0.84
N GLN A 380 12.54 -15.90 0.00
CA GLN A 380 13.76 -16.74 0.07
C GLN A 380 15.04 -15.91 -0.14
N GLU A 381 14.97 -14.89 -0.99
CA GLU A 381 16.06 -13.92 -1.22
C GLU A 381 16.18 -12.85 -0.10
N GLY A 382 15.35 -12.95 0.95
CA GLY A 382 15.41 -12.08 2.13
C GLY A 382 14.68 -10.75 1.97
N HIS A 383 13.81 -10.61 0.97
CA HIS A 383 13.04 -9.39 0.73
C HIS A 383 11.59 -9.53 1.17
N GLN A 384 10.97 -8.40 1.49
CA GLN A 384 9.54 -8.30 1.80
C GLN A 384 8.75 -7.77 0.60
N PHE A 385 7.45 -8.03 0.60
CA PHE A 385 6.56 -7.47 -0.39
C PHE A 385 5.24 -7.00 0.22
N THR A 386 4.53 -6.19 -0.55
CA THR A 386 3.18 -5.74 -0.21
C THR A 386 2.27 -6.11 -1.35
N TRP A 387 1.18 -6.81 -1.05
CA TRP A 387 0.09 -7.01 -1.99
C TRP A 387 -0.56 -5.66 -2.32
N ASN A 388 -0.68 -5.32 -3.58
CA ASN A 388 -1.39 -4.14 -4.05
C ASN A 388 -2.65 -4.60 -4.77
N HIS A 389 -3.76 -4.62 -4.03
CA HIS A 389 -5.05 -5.14 -4.48
C HIS A 389 -5.97 -4.00 -4.89
N VAL A 390 -6.51 -4.08 -6.10
CA VAL A 390 -7.44 -3.10 -6.65
C VAL A 390 -8.74 -3.82 -7.01
N PRO A 391 -9.70 -3.94 -6.07
CA PRO A 391 -10.97 -4.59 -6.37
C PRO A 391 -11.67 -3.88 -7.54
N THR A 392 -12.33 -4.69 -8.35
CA THR A 392 -13.13 -4.28 -9.51
C THR A 392 -14.40 -5.10 -9.54
N ILE A 393 -15.35 -4.77 -10.42
CA ILE A 393 -16.57 -5.55 -10.63
C ILE A 393 -16.30 -7.04 -10.92
N TRP A 394 -15.16 -7.38 -11.52
CA TRP A 394 -14.77 -8.78 -11.79
C TRP A 394 -14.46 -9.60 -10.54
N GLY A 395 -14.02 -8.98 -9.44
CA GLY A 395 -13.46 -9.70 -8.29
C GLY A 395 -14.05 -9.37 -6.93
N ILE A 396 -14.82 -8.28 -6.81
CA ILE A 396 -15.27 -7.77 -5.50
C ILE A 396 -16.13 -8.79 -4.71
N HIS A 397 -16.93 -9.60 -5.39
CA HIS A 397 -17.73 -10.66 -4.79
C HIS A 397 -16.90 -11.87 -4.31
N ARG A 398 -15.60 -11.90 -4.59
CA ARG A 398 -14.65 -12.95 -4.17
C ARG A 398 -13.37 -12.39 -3.54
N THR A 399 -13.35 -11.13 -3.12
CA THR A 399 -12.21 -10.50 -2.43
C THR A 399 -11.73 -11.31 -1.22
N HIS A 400 -12.64 -11.91 -0.43
CA HIS A 400 -12.25 -12.73 0.73
C HIS A 400 -11.31 -13.87 0.38
N GLU A 401 -11.48 -14.53 -0.77
CA GLU A 401 -10.65 -15.67 -1.15
C GLU A 401 -9.18 -15.30 -1.30
N PHE A 402 -8.90 -14.11 -1.85
CA PHE A 402 -7.55 -13.59 -1.93
C PHE A 402 -7.01 -13.22 -0.55
N PHE A 403 -7.82 -12.59 0.31
CA PHE A 403 -7.43 -12.23 1.67
C PHE A 403 -7.16 -13.44 2.55
N GLU A 404 -7.97 -14.50 2.44
CA GLU A 404 -7.79 -15.77 3.13
C GLU A 404 -6.51 -16.47 2.67
N PHE A 405 -6.30 -16.55 1.36
CA PHE A 405 -5.07 -17.08 0.78
C PHE A 405 -3.84 -16.30 1.29
N ALA A 406 -3.84 -14.98 1.15
CA ALA A 406 -2.70 -14.16 1.52
C ALA A 406 -2.47 -14.16 3.05
N SER A 407 -3.53 -14.21 3.87
CA SER A 407 -3.42 -14.35 5.33
C SER A 407 -2.87 -15.71 5.76
N ARG A 408 -3.11 -16.77 4.99
CA ARG A 408 -2.60 -18.12 5.27
C ARG A 408 -1.16 -18.29 4.79
N GLU A 409 -0.89 -17.92 3.55
CA GLU A 409 0.37 -18.20 2.86
C GLU A 409 1.44 -17.15 3.19
N PHE A 410 1.04 -15.89 3.35
CA PHE A 410 1.92 -14.75 3.55
C PHE A 410 1.46 -13.85 4.71
N PRO A 411 1.25 -14.40 5.93
CA PRO A 411 0.64 -13.67 7.06
C PRO A 411 1.42 -12.41 7.48
N GLN A 412 2.73 -12.39 7.25
CA GLN A 412 3.62 -11.28 7.63
C GLN A 412 3.70 -10.16 6.58
N GLU A 413 3.22 -10.41 5.35
CA GLU A 413 3.28 -9.41 4.29
C GLU A 413 2.10 -8.45 4.42
N SER A 414 2.29 -7.21 3.99
CA SER A 414 1.22 -6.21 4.03
C SER A 414 0.32 -6.32 2.79
N LEU A 415 -0.90 -5.82 2.91
CA LEU A 415 -1.83 -5.61 1.81
C LEU A 415 -2.27 -4.15 1.78
N TYR A 416 -2.13 -3.52 0.61
CA TYR A 416 -2.62 -2.19 0.27
C TYR A 416 -3.88 -2.36 -0.58
N LEU A 417 -4.97 -1.73 -0.15
CA LEU A 417 -6.20 -1.68 -0.92
C LEU A 417 -6.21 -0.37 -1.72
N GLN A 418 -6.49 -0.47 -3.01
CA GLN A 418 -6.55 0.66 -3.91
C GLN A 418 -7.92 0.73 -4.56
N TYR A 419 -8.30 1.92 -4.99
CA TYR A 419 -9.54 2.11 -5.74
C TYR A 419 -9.26 2.46 -7.18
N ASN A 420 -9.99 1.77 -8.06
CA ASN A 420 -10.08 2.14 -9.45
C ASN A 420 -11.09 3.28 -9.62
N PHE A 421 -10.71 4.33 -10.34
CA PHE A 421 -11.57 5.50 -10.60
C PHE A 421 -12.24 5.45 -11.97
N VAL A 422 -12.18 4.31 -12.65
CA VAL A 422 -12.91 4.07 -13.89
C VAL A 422 -14.26 3.44 -13.53
N ASP A 423 -15.34 4.19 -13.73
CA ASP A 423 -16.69 3.78 -13.34
C ASP A 423 -17.09 2.47 -14.01
N LEU A 424 -16.73 2.28 -15.28
CA LEU A 424 -17.13 1.15 -16.12
C LEU A 424 -16.83 -0.23 -15.49
N HIS A 425 -15.75 -0.34 -14.73
CA HIS A 425 -15.35 -1.58 -14.07
C HIS A 425 -15.05 -1.37 -12.57
N SER A 426 -15.73 -0.39 -11.98
CA SER A 426 -15.59 -0.04 -10.58
C SER A 426 -16.10 -1.15 -9.66
N ALA A 427 -15.44 -1.36 -8.51
CA ALA A 427 -15.92 -2.27 -7.47
C ALA A 427 -17.22 -1.82 -6.81
N PHE A 428 -17.68 -0.60 -7.06
CA PHE A 428 -18.88 -0.01 -6.45
C PHE A 428 -20.17 -0.26 -7.25
N ILE A 429 -20.08 -0.90 -8.41
CA ILE A 429 -21.22 -1.07 -9.33
C ILE A 429 -21.60 -2.54 -9.57
N SER A 430 -21.17 -3.46 -8.70
CA SER A 430 -21.45 -4.89 -8.88
C SER A 430 -22.95 -5.18 -8.75
N PRO A 431 -23.53 -6.02 -9.64
CA PRO A 431 -24.89 -6.49 -9.47
C PRO A 431 -25.04 -7.54 -8.36
N MET A 432 -23.94 -8.14 -7.89
CA MET A 432 -23.92 -9.24 -6.91
C MET A 432 -23.94 -8.74 -5.46
N ILE A 433 -24.98 -7.98 -5.09
CA ILE A 433 -25.00 -7.20 -3.84
C ILE A 433 -24.80 -8.07 -2.59
N GLU A 434 -25.49 -9.21 -2.48
CA GLU A 434 -25.40 -10.04 -1.27
C GLU A 434 -24.09 -10.83 -1.21
N GLU A 435 -23.61 -11.32 -2.36
CA GLU A 435 -22.31 -12.01 -2.47
C GLU A 435 -21.16 -11.06 -2.13
N VAL A 436 -21.23 -9.81 -2.57
CA VAL A 436 -20.24 -8.77 -2.19
C VAL A 436 -20.29 -8.49 -0.70
N LYS A 437 -21.47 -8.31 -0.11
CA LYS A 437 -21.59 -8.08 1.35
C LYS A 437 -21.02 -9.25 2.15
N GLU A 438 -21.26 -10.48 1.70
CA GLU A 438 -20.72 -11.66 2.37
C GLU A 438 -19.20 -11.75 2.23
N SER A 439 -18.68 -11.58 1.01
CA SER A 439 -17.23 -11.53 0.76
C SER A 439 -16.54 -10.46 1.59
N LEU A 440 -17.12 -9.27 1.73
CA LEU A 440 -16.53 -8.21 2.55
C LEU A 440 -16.58 -8.54 4.05
N ARG A 441 -17.61 -9.22 4.55
CA ARG A 441 -17.65 -9.71 5.95
C ARG A 441 -16.59 -10.77 6.21
N LEU A 442 -16.47 -11.76 5.32
CA LEU A 442 -15.42 -12.79 5.42
C LEU A 442 -14.02 -12.15 5.35
N THR A 443 -13.86 -11.09 4.54
CA THR A 443 -12.62 -10.31 4.51
C THR A 443 -12.26 -9.72 5.88
N GLN A 444 -13.24 -9.20 6.63
CA GLN A 444 -13.05 -8.63 7.98
C GLN A 444 -12.54 -9.66 9.00
N GLU A 445 -12.73 -10.95 8.75
CA GLU A 445 -12.28 -12.04 9.64
C GLU A 445 -10.82 -12.44 9.39
N THR A 446 -10.21 -11.95 8.31
CA THR A 446 -8.84 -12.32 7.92
C THR A 446 -7.76 -11.52 8.66
N LYS A 447 -6.53 -12.04 8.72
CA LYS A 447 -5.40 -11.35 9.35
C LYS A 447 -5.05 -10.06 8.62
N LEU A 448 -5.14 -10.08 7.29
CA LEU A 448 -4.78 -8.93 6.44
C LEU A 448 -5.82 -7.80 6.44
N TYR A 449 -7.01 -8.00 7.00
CA TYR A 449 -7.96 -6.89 7.23
C TYR A 449 -7.35 -5.75 8.06
N TYR A 450 -6.53 -6.11 9.07
CA TYR A 450 -5.77 -5.16 9.88
C TYR A 450 -4.35 -4.93 9.36
N SER A 451 -4.09 -5.23 8.10
CA SER A 451 -2.84 -4.86 7.45
C SER A 451 -2.58 -3.38 7.66
N ASP A 452 -1.35 -3.02 8.02
CA ASP A 452 -0.89 -1.62 8.05
C ASP A 452 -0.64 -1.10 6.63
N GLY A 453 -1.65 -1.31 5.79
CA GLY A 453 -1.70 -0.87 4.42
C GLY A 453 -2.48 0.40 4.26
N LYS A 454 -2.11 1.16 3.24
CA LYS A 454 -2.87 2.33 2.80
C LYS A 454 -4.33 1.90 2.62
N ASP A 455 -5.18 2.29 3.58
CA ASP A 455 -6.63 2.16 3.51
C ASP A 455 -7.21 0.72 3.46
N CYS A 456 -6.54 -0.30 4.02
CA CYS A 456 -7.09 -1.67 3.95
C CYS A 456 -8.38 -1.84 4.77
N LYS A 457 -8.31 -1.63 6.09
CA LYS A 457 -9.46 -1.80 7.00
C LYS A 457 -10.61 -0.85 6.66
N SER A 458 -10.32 0.45 6.65
CA SER A 458 -11.29 1.51 6.35
C SER A 458 -11.88 1.33 4.96
N GLY A 459 -11.07 0.86 4.01
CA GLY A 459 -11.53 0.66 2.67
C GLY A 459 -12.50 -0.53 2.48
N ILE A 460 -12.25 -1.65 3.17
CA ILE A 460 -13.20 -2.78 3.23
C ILE A 460 -14.49 -2.35 3.93
N ASP A 461 -14.38 -1.60 5.04
CA ASP A 461 -15.54 -1.10 5.77
C ASP A 461 -16.38 -0.13 4.93
N GLY A 462 -15.73 0.76 4.16
CA GLY A 462 -16.37 1.71 3.25
C GLY A 462 -17.10 1.03 2.09
N LEU A 463 -16.49 0.00 1.49
CA LEU A 463 -17.16 -0.83 0.48
C LEU A 463 -18.39 -1.53 1.08
N LEU A 464 -18.27 -2.10 2.27
CA LEU A 464 -19.39 -2.78 2.92
C LEU A 464 -20.52 -1.80 3.25
N GLU A 465 -20.20 -0.60 3.71
CA GLU A 465 -21.19 0.45 3.96
C GLU A 465 -21.90 0.89 2.68
N HIS A 466 -21.16 1.08 1.58
CA HIS A 466 -21.75 1.36 0.27
C HIS A 466 -22.79 0.30 -0.11
N TYR A 467 -22.44 -1.00 -0.04
CA TYR A 467 -23.34 -2.08 -0.44
C TYR A 467 -24.54 -2.31 0.50
N LYS A 468 -24.56 -1.72 1.70
CA LYS A 468 -25.79 -1.71 2.53
C LYS A 468 -26.90 -0.84 1.94
N HIS A 469 -26.52 0.21 1.20
CA HIS A 469 -27.45 1.20 0.65
C HIS A 469 -27.53 1.17 -0.88
N TYR A 470 -26.54 0.55 -1.53
CA TYR A 470 -26.46 0.44 -2.98
C TYR A 470 -27.64 -0.35 -3.55
N LYS A 471 -28.10 0.10 -4.72
CA LYS A 471 -29.03 -0.62 -5.58
C LYS A 471 -28.39 -0.71 -6.95
N THR A 472 -28.50 -1.88 -7.58
CA THR A 472 -27.96 -2.12 -8.92
C THR A 472 -28.41 -1.03 -9.88
N GLU A 473 -27.48 -0.55 -10.69
CA GLU A 473 -27.72 0.40 -11.77
C GLU A 473 -27.66 -0.36 -13.11
N PRO A 474 -28.80 -0.84 -13.67
CA PRO A 474 -28.80 -1.75 -14.81
C PRO A 474 -28.03 -1.22 -16.02
N ASP A 475 -28.14 0.08 -16.30
CA ASP A 475 -27.43 0.74 -17.41
C ASP A 475 -25.90 0.65 -17.26
N LYS A 476 -25.37 0.74 -16.03
CA LYS A 476 -23.93 0.62 -15.78
C LYS A 476 -23.48 -0.83 -15.95
N VAL A 477 -24.27 -1.77 -15.44
CA VAL A 477 -24.01 -3.21 -15.55
C VAL A 477 -24.03 -3.64 -17.02
N GLU A 478 -25.03 -3.22 -17.80
CA GLU A 478 -25.12 -3.50 -19.24
C GLU A 478 -23.91 -2.95 -20.00
N LYS A 479 -23.50 -1.70 -19.72
CA LYS A 479 -22.31 -1.11 -20.32
C LYS A 479 -21.03 -1.90 -19.99
N PHE A 480 -20.89 -2.34 -18.74
CA PHE A 480 -19.78 -3.19 -18.33
C PHE A 480 -19.73 -4.48 -19.14
N PHE A 481 -20.84 -5.22 -19.23
CA PHE A 481 -20.88 -6.49 -19.98
C PHE A 481 -20.58 -6.29 -21.46
N LYS A 482 -21.18 -5.27 -22.10
CA LYS A 482 -20.90 -4.95 -23.51
C LYS A 482 -19.42 -4.64 -23.74
N TRP A 483 -18.81 -3.86 -22.87
CA TRP A 483 -17.38 -3.54 -22.99
C TRP A 483 -16.50 -4.77 -22.72
N ASN A 484 -16.84 -5.59 -21.71
CA ASN A 484 -16.14 -6.82 -21.40
C ASN A 484 -16.19 -7.81 -22.59
N ASP A 485 -17.32 -7.91 -23.28
CA ASP A 485 -17.49 -8.81 -24.43
C ASP A 485 -16.62 -8.44 -25.63
N ILE A 486 -16.38 -7.13 -25.86
CA ILE A 486 -15.44 -6.66 -26.88
C ILE A 486 -14.03 -7.15 -26.54
N MET A 487 -13.62 -7.00 -25.27
CA MET A 487 -12.30 -7.43 -24.82
C MET A 487 -12.15 -8.95 -24.81
N ASP A 488 -13.19 -9.70 -24.46
CA ASP A 488 -13.24 -11.16 -24.53
C ASP A 488 -13.13 -11.67 -25.96
N SER A 489 -13.86 -11.03 -26.88
CA SER A 489 -13.81 -11.32 -28.31
C SER A 489 -12.41 -11.08 -28.89
N ALA A 490 -11.78 -9.96 -28.54
CA ALA A 490 -10.41 -9.65 -28.96
C ALA A 490 -9.37 -10.68 -28.46
N ARG A 491 -9.67 -11.36 -27.34
CA ARG A 491 -8.79 -12.35 -26.70
C ARG A 491 -9.19 -13.80 -26.96
N ASN A 492 -10.30 -14.02 -27.67
CA ASN A 492 -10.88 -15.33 -27.96
C ASN A 492 -11.10 -16.17 -26.68
N ILE A 493 -11.77 -15.58 -25.70
CA ILE A 493 -12.16 -16.20 -24.41
C ILE A 493 -13.58 -15.78 -24.04
N MET A 494 -14.15 -16.37 -22.99
CA MET A 494 -15.44 -15.99 -22.43
C MET A 494 -15.35 -15.85 -20.92
N MET A 495 -15.96 -14.80 -20.34
CA MET A 495 -15.98 -14.58 -18.90
C MET A 495 -16.52 -15.78 -18.10
N VAL A 496 -17.52 -16.51 -18.62
CA VAL A 496 -18.12 -17.67 -17.97
C VAL A 496 -17.10 -18.77 -17.62
N ASP A 497 -16.00 -18.88 -18.38
CA ASP A 497 -14.94 -19.87 -18.14
C ASP A 497 -14.05 -19.50 -16.94
N TYR A 498 -14.14 -18.27 -16.44
CA TYR A 498 -13.28 -17.72 -15.38
C TYR A 498 -14.08 -17.24 -14.16
N ILE A 499 -15.24 -16.62 -14.38
CA ILE A 499 -16.08 -15.95 -13.39
C ILE A 499 -17.56 -16.24 -13.70
N PRO A 500 -18.01 -17.52 -13.62
CA PRO A 500 -19.37 -17.92 -14.01
C PRO A 500 -20.47 -17.31 -13.16
N ASP A 501 -20.16 -16.97 -11.90
CA ASP A 501 -21.08 -16.35 -10.96
C ASP A 501 -21.42 -14.90 -11.33
N LEU A 502 -20.43 -14.11 -11.78
CA LEU A 502 -20.70 -12.78 -12.33
C LEU A 502 -21.41 -12.87 -13.68
N ASP A 503 -21.04 -13.82 -14.55
CA ASP A 503 -21.69 -14.00 -15.85
C ASP A 503 -23.19 -14.31 -15.74
N ALA A 504 -23.62 -14.96 -14.65
CA ALA A 504 -25.03 -15.22 -14.37
C ALA A 504 -25.90 -13.94 -14.21
N TYR A 505 -25.28 -12.77 -13.97
CA TYR A 505 -25.95 -11.47 -13.86
C TYR A 505 -25.97 -10.68 -15.17
N ARG A 506 -25.53 -11.30 -16.27
CA ARG A 506 -25.57 -10.70 -17.61
C ARG A 506 -27.01 -10.34 -18.00
N PRO A 507 -27.27 -9.09 -18.44
CA PRO A 507 -28.57 -8.72 -18.98
C PRO A 507 -28.79 -9.40 -20.34
N TYR A 508 -29.96 -10.01 -20.52
CA TYR A 508 -30.40 -10.66 -21.76
C TYR A 508 -31.25 -9.74 -22.64
#